data_AF-A0A257JRL5-F1
#
_entry.id   AF-A0A257JRL5-F1
#
_cell.length_a   1.000
_cell.length_b   1.000
_cell.length_c   1.000
_cell.angle_alpha   90.00
_cell.angle_beta   90.00
_cell.angle_gamma   90.00
#
_symmetry.space_group_name_H-M   'P 1'
#
loop_
_entity.id
_entity.type
_entity.pdbx_description
1 polymer ?
#
loop_
_entity_poly.entity_id
_entity_poly.type
_entity_poly.pdbx_seq_one_letter_code
_entity_poly.pdbx_strand_id
1 'polypeptide(L)'
;MRAMAAELRCLVCQNQTIADSHAGLAEDLRQQIREMLAKGMSDRQIMDYMTERYGDFVRYRPPFKASTALLWAGPGVLMAGALATLFVVLRRRQKLGAEAFDPDTPEEEAPR
;
A
#
# COMPACT_ATOMS: atom_id res chain seq x y z
N MET A 1 0.04 28.57 -0.60
CA MET A 1 -1.21 27.95 -0.09
C MET A 1 -1.71 26.79 -0.94
N ARG A 2 -1.94 26.95 -2.26
CA ARG A 2 -2.55 25.90 -3.11
C ARG A 2 -1.81 24.55 -3.11
N ALA A 3 -0.47 24.56 -3.12
CA ALA A 3 0.32 23.32 -3.08
C ALA A 3 0.11 22.51 -1.78
N MET A 4 0.08 23.18 -0.62
CA MET A 4 -0.08 22.51 0.67
C MET A 4 -1.48 21.94 0.88
N ALA A 5 -2.53 22.67 0.49
CA ALA A 5 -3.91 22.20 0.65
C ALA A 5 -4.26 21.03 -0.27
N ALA A 6 -3.51 20.82 -1.36
CA ALA A 6 -3.64 19.68 -2.26
C ALA A 6 -2.94 18.41 -1.73
N GLU A 7 -1.96 18.56 -0.84
CA GLU A 7 -1.29 17.43 -0.17
C GLU A 7 -2.09 16.88 1.02
N LEU A 8 -3.16 17.58 1.42
CA LEU A 8 -4.02 17.20 2.52
C LEU A 8 -5.38 16.70 2.03
N ARG A 9 -5.81 15.55 2.57
CA ARG A 9 -7.08 14.92 2.26
C ARG A 9 -8.18 15.41 3.21
N CYS A 10 -9.38 15.65 2.70
CA CYS A 10 -10.54 15.90 3.54
C CYS A 10 -10.96 14.60 4.23
N LEU A 11 -10.90 14.57 5.56
CA LEU A 11 -11.26 13.40 6.38
C LEU A 11 -12.75 13.05 6.32
N VAL A 12 -13.60 14.04 6.06
CA VAL A 12 -15.07 13.90 6.06
C VAL A 12 -15.67 13.77 4.66
N CYS A 13 -14.84 13.90 3.62
CA CYS A 13 -15.30 13.92 2.23
C CYS A 13 -14.91 12.63 1.50
N GLN A 14 -15.70 12.24 0.51
CA GLN A 14 -15.37 11.10 -0.33
C GLN A 14 -14.22 11.45 -1.30
N ASN A 15 -12.99 11.12 -0.89
CA ASN A 15 -11.80 11.14 -1.74
C ASN A 15 -11.45 12.51 -2.35
N GLN A 16 -11.65 13.59 -1.60
CA GLN A 16 -11.34 14.96 -2.02
C GLN A 16 -10.19 15.55 -1.18
N THR A 17 -9.47 16.52 -1.75
CA THR A 17 -8.48 17.31 -1.01
C THR A 17 -9.16 18.38 -0.17
N ILE A 18 -8.44 18.94 0.80
CA ILE A 18 -8.92 20.10 1.57
C ILE A 18 -9.00 21.35 0.67
N ALA A 19 -8.20 21.43 -0.40
CA ALA A 19 -8.25 22.52 -1.37
C ALA A 19 -9.58 22.56 -2.15
N ASP A 20 -10.10 21.38 -2.52
CA ASP A 20 -11.25 21.24 -3.43
C ASP A 20 -12.59 21.02 -2.70
N SER A 21 -12.54 20.70 -1.41
CA SER A 21 -13.74 20.42 -0.61
C SER A 21 -14.35 21.68 0.02
N HIS A 22 -15.69 21.71 0.03
CA HIS A 22 -16.53 22.69 0.72
C HIS A 22 -17.09 22.19 2.06
N ALA A 23 -16.54 21.12 2.63
CA ALA A 23 -16.92 20.69 3.97
C ALA A 23 -16.48 21.75 5.00
N GLY A 24 -17.29 21.99 6.05
CA GLY A 24 -16.95 22.93 7.12
C GLY A 24 -15.58 22.65 7.74
N LEU A 25 -15.23 21.37 7.95
CA LEU A 25 -13.90 20.97 8.42
C LEU A 25 -12.78 21.39 7.46
N ALA A 26 -13.00 21.33 6.14
CA ALA A 26 -12.00 21.74 5.17
C ALA A 26 -11.82 23.27 5.13
N GLU A 27 -12.87 24.03 5.40
CA GLU A 27 -12.80 25.50 5.56
C GLU A 27 -11.99 25.90 6.80
N ASP A 28 -12.28 25.27 7.94
CA ASP A 28 -11.57 25.50 9.21
C ASP A 28 -10.08 25.19 9.07
N LEU A 29 -9.73 24.04 8.46
CA LEU A 29 -8.34 23.65 8.24
C LEU A 29 -7.61 24.60 7.29
N ARG A 30 -8.27 25.10 6.23
CA ARG A 30 -7.68 26.12 5.34
C ARG A 30 -7.42 27.42 6.09
N GLN A 31 -8.35 27.83 6.96
CA GLN A 31 -8.17 29.03 7.77
C GLN A 31 -7.00 28.89 8.74
N GLN A 32 -6.89 27.75 9.42
CA GLN A 32 -5.79 27.47 10.32
C GLN A 32 -4.43 27.44 9.60
N ILE A 33 -4.35 26.83 8.41
CA ILE A 33 -3.14 26.85 7.58
C ILE A 33 -2.77 28.29 7.19
N ARG A 34 -3.74 29.12 6.81
CA ARG A 34 -3.49 30.54 6.49
C ARG A 34 -2.91 31.29 7.68
N GLU A 35 -3.45 31.09 8.87
CA GLU A 35 -2.93 31.72 10.09
C GLU A 35 -1.50 31.29 10.42
N MET A 36 -1.17 30.02 10.25
CA MET A 36 0.20 29.53 10.48
C MET A 36 1.20 30.04 9.45
N LEU A 37 0.80 30.14 8.18
CA LEU A 37 1.61 30.77 7.14
C LEU A 37 1.84 32.26 7.45
N ALA A 38 0.81 32.98 7.91
CA ALA A 38 0.94 34.37 8.33
C ALA A 38 1.87 34.54 9.54
N LYS A 39 1.97 33.53 10.41
CA LYS A 39 2.93 33.46 11.53
C LYS A 39 4.36 33.09 11.09
N GLY A 40 4.60 32.90 9.78
CA GLY A 40 5.92 32.57 9.24
C GLY A 40 6.34 31.11 9.44
N MET A 41 5.41 30.21 9.75
CA MET A 41 5.73 28.77 9.84
C MET A 41 6.05 28.20 8.45
N SER A 42 6.99 27.28 8.42
CA SER A 42 7.32 26.53 7.21
C SER A 42 6.28 25.45 6.89
N ASP A 43 6.22 25.07 5.62
CA ASP A 43 5.35 24.00 5.13
C ASP A 43 5.51 22.69 5.91
N ARG A 44 6.75 22.29 6.26
CA ARG A 44 7.00 21.09 7.09
C ARG A 44 6.38 21.22 8.48
N GLN A 45 6.58 22.35 9.16
CA GLN A 45 6.03 22.57 10.49
C GLN A 45 4.50 22.53 10.49
N ILE A 46 3.87 23.11 9.46
CA ILE A 46 2.42 23.07 9.28
C ILE A 46 1.94 21.63 9.08
N MET A 47 2.61 20.87 8.22
CA MET A 47 2.24 19.48 7.95
C MET A 47 2.43 18.59 9.17
N ASP A 48 3.47 18.81 9.96
CA ASP A 48 3.74 18.05 11.18
C ASP A 48 2.71 18.40 12.26
N TYR A 49 2.36 19.68 12.43
CA TYR A 49 1.27 20.11 13.31
C TYR A 49 -0.09 19.47 12.93
N MET A 50 -0.40 19.45 11.63
CA MET A 50 -1.63 18.84 11.12
C MET A 50 -1.64 17.32 11.35
N THR A 51 -0.50 16.67 11.15
CA THR A 51 -0.36 15.22 11.39
C THR A 51 -0.45 14.88 12.87
N GLU A 52 0.14 15.69 13.75
CA GLU A 52 0.10 15.51 15.20
C GLU A 52 -1.33 15.63 15.75
N ARG A 53 -2.12 16.57 15.22
CA ARG A 53 -3.47 16.85 15.72
C ARG A 53 -4.57 16.00 15.08
N TYR A 54 -4.42 15.65 13.81
CA TYR A 54 -5.46 14.96 13.02
C TYR A 54 -5.03 13.58 12.50
N GLY A 55 -3.79 13.16 12.75
CA GLY A 55 -3.24 11.86 12.38
C GLY A 55 -2.64 11.79 10.98
N ASP A 56 -1.98 10.67 10.68
CA ASP A 56 -1.31 10.43 9.40
C ASP A 56 -2.27 10.36 8.20
N PHE A 57 -3.58 10.15 8.44
CA PHE A 57 -4.62 10.07 7.40
C PHE A 57 -4.93 11.42 6.73
N VAL A 58 -4.51 12.53 7.34
CA VAL A 58 -4.64 13.86 6.75
C VAL A 58 -3.67 14.06 5.60
N ARG A 59 -2.50 13.40 5.60
CA ARG A 59 -1.60 13.40 4.46
C ARG A 59 -2.14 12.52 3.34
N TYR A 60 -2.19 13.07 2.13
CA TYR A 60 -2.50 12.30 0.93
C TYR A 60 -1.42 11.24 0.63
N ARG A 61 -0.16 11.52 0.99
CA ARG A 61 0.96 10.59 0.89
C ARG A 61 1.48 10.21 2.29
N PRO A 62 1.17 9.01 2.81
CA PRO A 62 1.72 8.58 4.07
C PRO A 62 3.24 8.45 3.97
N PRO A 63 4.00 9.04 4.91
CA PRO A 63 5.46 8.96 4.89
C PRO A 63 5.92 7.51 5.15
N PHE A 64 7.10 7.16 4.63
CA PHE A 64 7.79 5.93 5.03
C PHE A 64 8.20 6.02 6.50
N LYS A 65 7.39 5.43 7.37
CA LYS A 65 7.65 5.24 8.80
C LYS A 65 7.81 3.75 9.11
N ALA A 66 8.51 3.42 10.20
CA ALA A 66 8.63 2.05 10.69
C ALA A 66 7.25 1.37 10.88
N SER A 67 6.25 2.14 11.34
CA SER A 67 4.87 1.67 11.48
C SER A 67 4.22 1.27 10.15
N THR A 68 4.56 1.95 9.06
CA THR A 68 4.06 1.65 7.71
C THR A 68 4.91 0.64 6.94
N ALA A 69 6.08 0.24 7.48
CA ALA A 69 7.05 -0.57 6.75
C ALA A 69 6.45 -1.90 6.27
N LEU A 70 5.55 -2.51 7.07
CA LEU A 70 4.84 -3.72 6.69
C LEU A 70 3.96 -3.53 5.45
N LEU A 71 3.26 -2.38 5.34
CA LEU A 71 2.43 -2.05 4.18
C LEU A 71 3.27 -1.92 2.91
N TRP A 72 4.46 -1.35 3.03
CA TRP A 72 5.37 -1.15 1.90
C TRP A 72 6.14 -2.42 1.51
N ALA A 73 6.58 -3.22 2.49
CA ALA A 73 7.34 -4.44 2.25
C ALA A 73 6.45 -5.64 1.89
N GLY A 74 5.19 -5.66 2.35
CA GLY A 74 4.25 -6.76 2.19
C GLY A 74 4.14 -7.30 0.75
N PRO A 75 3.88 -6.44 -0.26
CA PRO A 75 3.81 -6.88 -1.65
C PRO A 75 5.09 -7.57 -2.15
N GLY A 76 6.26 -7.03 -1.78
CA GLY A 76 7.56 -7.59 -2.16
C GLY A 76 7.83 -8.94 -1.51
N VAL A 77 7.53 -9.07 -0.21
CA VAL A 77 7.70 -10.33 0.55
C VAL A 77 6.79 -11.43 -0.01
N LEU A 78 5.52 -11.10 -0.30
CA LEU A 78 4.58 -12.06 -0.90
C LEU A 78 5.03 -12.52 -2.28
N MET A 79 5.49 -11.60 -3.13
CA MET A 79 6.02 -11.92 -4.45
C MET A 79 7.25 -12.84 -4.36
N ALA A 80 8.20 -12.52 -3.46
CA ALA A 80 9.38 -13.34 -3.25
C ALA A 80 9.03 -14.75 -2.75
N GLY A 81 8.08 -14.86 -1.82
CA GLY A 81 7.58 -16.16 -1.34
C GLY A 81 6.91 -16.99 -2.43
N ALA A 82 6.10 -16.36 -3.29
CA ALA A 82 5.46 -17.03 -4.43
C ALA A 82 6.49 -17.54 -5.44
N LEU A 83 7.50 -16.74 -5.78
CA LEU A 83 8.58 -17.16 -6.68
C LEU A 83 9.44 -18.27 -6.09
N ALA A 84 9.78 -18.18 -4.81
CA ALA A 84 10.56 -19.21 -4.12
C ALA A 84 9.83 -20.56 -4.07
N THR A 85 8.55 -20.54 -3.72
CA THR A 85 7.71 -21.76 -3.70
C THR A 85 7.57 -22.37 -5.09
N LEU A 86 7.27 -21.56 -6.11
CA LEU A 86 7.21 -22.02 -7.50
C LEU A 86 8.52 -22.68 -7.94
N PHE A 87 9.66 -22.03 -7.66
CA PHE A 87 10.98 -22.53 -8.02
C PHE A 87 11.31 -23.87 -7.35
N VAL A 88 11.00 -24.01 -6.05
CA VAL A 88 11.19 -25.27 -5.31
C VAL A 88 10.31 -26.38 -5.87
N VAL A 89 9.05 -26.09 -6.20
CA VAL A 89 8.12 -27.06 -6.81
C VAL A 89 8.64 -27.52 -8.17
N LEU A 90 9.04 -26.59 -9.04
CA LEU A 90 9.58 -26.93 -10.36
C LEU A 90 10.85 -27.77 -10.27
N ARG A 91 11.77 -27.43 -9.37
CA ARG A 91 13.00 -28.23 -9.14
C ARG A 91 12.71 -29.61 -8.58
N ARG A 92 11.72 -29.75 -7.70
CA ARG A 92 11.28 -31.06 -7.20
C ARG A 92 10.67 -31.91 -8.31
N ARG A 93 9.84 -31.32 -9.16
CA ARG A 93 9.23 -32.02 -10.31
C ARG A 93 10.27 -32.48 -11.35
N GLN A 94 11.31 -31.69 -11.59
CA GLN A 94 12.41 -32.10 -12.49
C GLN A 94 13.26 -33.25 -11.94
N LYS A 95 13.24 -33.50 -10.62
CA LYS A 95 13.93 -34.63 -9.98
C LYS A 95 13.08 -35.90 -9.90
N LEU A 96 11.76 -35.80 -10.09
CA LEU A 96 10.90 -36.97 -10.30
C LEU A 96 11.15 -37.41 -11.75
N GLY A 97 11.86 -38.52 -11.91
CA GLY A 97 12.18 -39.13 -13.19
C GLY A 97 10.91 -39.48 -13.99
N ALA A 98 11.09 -39.67 -15.29
CA ALA A 98 10.03 -39.95 -16.28
C ALA A 98 9.14 -41.16 -15.93
N GLU A 99 9.50 -41.97 -14.94
CA GLU A 99 8.74 -43.13 -14.43
C GLU A 99 7.42 -42.76 -13.73
N ALA A 100 7.24 -41.53 -13.26
CA ALA A 100 5.98 -41.10 -12.63
C ALA A 100 4.86 -40.71 -13.64
N PHE A 101 5.15 -40.83 -14.95
CA PHE A 101 4.23 -40.50 -16.04
C PHE A 101 3.81 -41.71 -16.87
N ASP A 102 4.13 -42.94 -16.44
CA ASP A 102 3.59 -44.13 -17.11
C ASP A 102 2.12 -44.29 -16.65
N PRO A 103 1.11 -44.06 -17.52
CA PRO A 103 -0.24 -44.44 -17.17
C PRO A 103 -0.24 -45.97 -17.10
N ASP A 104 -0.50 -46.53 -15.91
CA ASP A 104 -0.74 -47.96 -15.72
C ASP A 104 -1.59 -48.47 -16.90
N THR A 105 -0.95 -49.17 -17.84
CA THR A 105 -1.68 -49.94 -18.84
C THR A 105 -2.24 -51.10 -18.04
N PRO A 106 -3.58 -51.24 -17.92
CA PRO A 106 -4.13 -52.39 -17.25
C PRO A 106 -3.62 -53.60 -18.03
N GLU A 107 -2.90 -54.47 -17.31
CA GLU A 107 -2.38 -55.73 -17.81
C GLU A 107 -3.48 -56.40 -18.63
N GLU A 108 -3.33 -56.39 -19.95
CA GLU A 108 -4.23 -57.08 -20.86
C GLU A 108 -3.95 -58.57 -20.67
N GLU A 109 -4.67 -59.11 -19.69
CA GLU A 109 -4.72 -60.50 -19.30
C GLU A 109 -4.94 -61.36 -20.56
N ALA A 110 -3.90 -62.14 -20.89
CA ALA A 110 -3.94 -63.11 -21.97
C ALA A 110 -5.10 -64.09 -21.79
N PRO A 111 -5.73 -64.53 -22.89
CA PRO A 111 -6.09 -65.94 -22.96
C PRO A 111 -5.79 -66.60 -24.31
N ARG A 112 -4.94 -67.62 -24.22
CA ARG A 112 -4.77 -68.83 -25.05
C ARG A 112 -4.33 -68.72 -26.51
#